data_AF-A0AAV2RFV2-F1
#
_entry.id   AF-A0AAV2RFV2-F1
#
_cell.length_a   1.000
_cell.length_b   1.000
_cell.length_c   1.000
_cell.angle_alpha   90.00
_cell.angle_beta   90.00
_cell.angle_gamma   90.00
#
_symmetry.space_group_name_H-M   'P 1'
#
loop_
_entity.id
_entity.type
_entity.pdbx_description
1 polymer ?
#
loop_
_entity_poly.entity_id
_entity_poly.type
_entity_poly.pdbx_seq_one_letter_code
_entity_poly.pdbx_strand_id
1 'polypeptide(L)'
;GRCWGLKVGMEYDYTYYGEVWVGIPDIRKQVAGVAVRAEVTFQVVDIDHVLGKFQKFEVGDMNGDLPCDRNARLPVNNWGPLPNSADAKMIEDPFRFNMMDLPRGEFVMEVSTGEPHWITDIRKSVAQIFKIYPLS
;
A
#
# COMPACT_ATOMS: atom_id res chain seq x y z
N GLY A 1 -9.96 9.25 -25.39
CA GLY A 1 -10.45 8.03 -24.72
C GLY A 1 -9.77 7.93 -23.38
N ARG A 2 -10.50 7.57 -22.32
CA ARG A 2 -9.95 7.43 -20.96
C ARG A 2 -8.87 6.34 -20.99
N CYS A 3 -7.62 6.70 -20.76
CA CYS A 3 -6.49 5.77 -20.80
C CYS A 3 -6.11 5.41 -19.36
N TRP A 4 -6.98 4.66 -18.69
CA TRP A 4 -6.63 4.02 -17.44
C TRP A 4 -5.76 2.81 -17.78
N GLY A 5 -4.68 2.57 -17.04
CA GLY A 5 -3.82 1.38 -17.23
C GLY A 5 -4.51 0.05 -16.89
N LEU A 6 -5.83 0.07 -16.68
CA LEU A 6 -6.67 -1.00 -16.15
C LEU A 6 -7.79 -1.32 -17.15
N LYS A 7 -7.99 -2.62 -17.43
CA LYS A 7 -8.98 -3.15 -18.36
C LYS A 7 -10.11 -3.83 -17.59
N VAL A 8 -11.35 -3.49 -17.93
CA VAL A 8 -12.55 -4.10 -17.34
C VAL A 8 -12.56 -5.61 -17.51
N GLY A 9 -12.93 -6.33 -16.45
CA GLY A 9 -12.99 -7.79 -16.41
C GLY A 9 -11.63 -8.47 -16.23
N MET A 10 -10.56 -7.71 -16.02
CA MET A 10 -9.23 -8.25 -15.70
C MET A 10 -8.96 -8.23 -14.21
N GLU A 11 -8.15 -9.19 -13.79
CA GLU A 11 -7.56 -9.31 -12.47
C GLU A 11 -6.06 -9.00 -12.55
N TYR A 12 -5.55 -8.29 -11.56
CA TYR A 12 -4.17 -7.87 -11.48
C TYR A 12 -3.58 -8.22 -10.11
N ASP A 13 -2.55 -9.05 -10.11
CA ASP A 13 -1.83 -9.45 -8.91
C ASP A 13 -0.51 -8.70 -8.79
N TYR A 14 -0.27 -8.14 -7.61
CA TYR A 14 0.92 -7.39 -7.28
C TYR A 14 1.50 -7.84 -5.94
N THR A 15 2.81 -7.67 -5.78
CA THR A 15 3.45 -7.67 -4.47
C THR A 15 3.58 -6.23 -4.00
N TYR A 16 2.91 -5.89 -2.90
CA TYR A 16 3.03 -4.61 -2.25
C TYR A 16 4.12 -4.65 -1.19
N TYR A 17 4.96 -3.62 -1.17
CA TYR A 17 5.97 -3.42 -0.16
C TYR A 17 6.08 -1.93 0.18
N GLY A 18 5.98 -1.60 1.46
CA GLY A 18 6.12 -0.24 1.96
C GLY A 18 7.03 -0.24 3.18
N GLU A 19 7.87 0.77 3.31
CA GLU A 19 8.78 0.91 4.45
C GLU A 19 8.90 2.37 4.86
N VAL A 20 9.01 2.61 6.16
CA VAL A 20 9.24 3.94 6.74
C VAL A 20 10.36 3.82 7.76
N TRP A 21 11.37 4.66 7.57
CA TRP A 21 12.56 4.71 8.40
C TRP A 21 12.68 6.09 9.05
N VAL A 22 13.08 6.10 10.32
CA VAL A 22 13.34 7.32 11.08
C VAL A 22 14.71 7.22 11.71
N GLY A 23 15.50 8.29 11.58
CA GLY A 23 16.81 8.42 12.22
C GLY A 23 17.40 9.79 11.96
N ILE A 24 18.57 10.05 12.55
CA ILE A 24 19.34 11.29 12.30
C ILE A 24 20.72 10.88 11.77
N PRO A 25 20.82 10.54 10.46
CA PRO A 25 21.99 9.89 9.88
C PRO A 25 23.28 10.69 10.06
N ASP A 26 23.18 12.01 10.15
CA ASP A 26 24.30 12.94 10.25
C ASP A 26 24.91 12.97 11.66
N ILE A 27 24.18 12.55 12.70
CA ILE A 27 24.66 12.48 14.08
C ILE A 27 25.08 11.05 14.42
N ARG A 28 24.22 10.08 14.08
CA ARG A 28 24.48 8.65 14.24
C ARG A 28 23.91 7.93 13.04
N LYS A 29 24.68 7.02 12.45
CA LYS A 29 24.23 6.16 11.36
C LYS A 29 23.30 5.06 11.86
N GLN A 30 22.35 5.37 12.74
CA GLN A 30 21.38 4.43 13.28
C GLN A 30 19.98 4.85 12.87
N VAL A 31 19.18 3.89 12.44
CA VAL A 31 17.78 4.07 12.06
C VAL A 31 16.91 3.02 12.72
N ALA A 32 15.67 3.40 12.98
CA ALA A 32 14.61 2.50 13.36
C ALA A 32 13.44 2.68 12.40
N GLY A 33 12.70 1.61 12.14
CA GLY A 33 11.49 1.72 11.35
C GLY A 33 10.73 0.43 11.21
N VAL A 34 9.70 0.52 10.38
CA VAL A 34 8.72 -0.52 10.18
C VAL A 34 8.54 -0.69 8.68
N ALA A 35 8.37 -1.93 8.27
CA ALA A 35 7.99 -2.26 6.91
C ALA A 35 6.75 -3.15 6.90
N VAL A 36 6.05 -3.09 5.78
CA VAL A 36 4.88 -3.89 5.48
C VAL A 36 5.08 -4.58 4.15
N ARG A 37 4.62 -5.81 4.03
CA ARG A 37 4.57 -6.55 2.77
C ARG A 37 3.26 -7.31 2.67
N ALA A 38 2.73 -7.40 1.46
CA ALA A 38 1.51 -8.15 1.18
C ALA A 38 1.43 -8.53 -0.29
N GLU A 39 0.62 -9.54 -0.59
CA GLU A 39 0.07 -9.76 -1.91
C GLU A 39 -1.19 -8.91 -2.07
N VAL A 40 -1.37 -8.28 -3.23
CA VAL A 40 -2.55 -7.45 -3.52
C VAL A 40 -3.14 -7.86 -4.84
N THR A 41 -4.43 -8.18 -4.82
CA THR A 41 -5.21 -8.46 -6.02
C THR A 41 -6.18 -7.32 -6.28
N PHE A 42 -6.22 -6.84 -7.51
CA PHE A 42 -7.20 -5.88 -7.99
C PHE A 42 -8.08 -6.48 -9.08
N GLN A 43 -9.38 -6.32 -8.96
CA GLN A 43 -10.35 -6.71 -9.97
C GLN A 43 -11.09 -5.48 -10.48
N VAL A 44 -11.03 -5.25 -11.79
CA VAL A 44 -11.73 -4.13 -12.44
C VAL A 44 -13.13 -4.59 -12.80
N VAL A 45 -14.12 -4.15 -12.02
CA VAL A 45 -15.52 -4.55 -12.21
C VAL A 45 -16.13 -3.83 -13.40
N ASP A 46 -15.90 -2.52 -13.49
CA ASP A 46 -16.31 -1.69 -14.62
C ASP A 46 -15.39 -0.45 -14.74
N ILE A 47 -15.79 0.52 -15.58
CA ILE A 47 -14.97 1.71 -15.88
C ILE A 47 -14.76 2.63 -14.69
N ASP A 48 -15.61 2.55 -13.66
CA ASP A 48 -15.57 3.43 -12.49
C ASP A 48 -15.31 2.65 -11.20
N HIS A 49 -15.38 1.31 -11.21
CA HIS A 49 -15.28 0.51 -9.99
C HIS A 49 -14.14 -0.52 -10.03
N VAL A 50 -13.28 -0.45 -9.01
CA VAL A 50 -12.17 -1.40 -8.78
C VAL A 50 -12.28 -1.97 -7.38
N LEU A 51 -12.20 -3.30 -7.26
CA LEU A 51 -12.11 -4.01 -6.00
C LEU A 51 -10.66 -4.38 -5.73
N GLY A 52 -10.18 -4.13 -4.51
CA GLY A 52 -8.86 -4.51 -4.05
C GLY A 52 -8.94 -5.47 -2.87
N LYS A 53 -7.94 -6.34 -2.72
CA LYS A 53 -7.80 -7.20 -1.55
C LYS A 53 -6.34 -7.42 -1.21
N PHE A 54 -5.98 -7.22 0.05
CA PHE A 54 -4.68 -7.64 0.59
C PHE A 54 -4.74 -9.11 1.01
N GLN A 55 -3.62 -9.81 0.85
CA GLN A 55 -3.43 -11.19 1.29
C GLN A 55 -2.03 -11.33 1.88
N LYS A 56 -1.90 -12.20 2.89
CA LYS A 56 -0.63 -12.49 3.56
C LYS A 56 0.02 -11.20 4.05
N PHE A 57 -0.77 -10.34 4.70
CA PHE A 57 -0.28 -9.06 5.20
C PHE A 57 0.67 -9.28 6.38
N GLU A 58 1.93 -8.91 6.20
CA GLU A 58 2.96 -9.05 7.21
C GLU A 58 3.62 -7.70 7.52
N VAL A 59 3.98 -7.53 8.78
CA VAL A 59 4.75 -6.41 9.29
C VAL A 59 6.12 -6.90 9.73
N GLY A 60 7.12 -6.06 9.56
CA GLY A 60 8.47 -6.29 10.06
C GLY A 60 9.04 -5.01 10.63
N ASP A 61 10.07 -5.15 11.44
CA ASP A 61 10.75 -4.02 12.06
C ASP A 61 12.25 -4.05 11.78
N MET A 62 12.87 -2.89 11.89
CA MET A 62 14.31 -2.76 11.87
C MET A 62 14.72 -1.78 12.96
N ASN A 63 15.79 -2.14 13.66
CA ASN A 63 16.57 -1.22 14.44
C ASN A 63 18.05 -1.57 14.21
N GLY A 64 18.80 -0.66 13.62
CA GLY A 64 20.20 -0.93 13.33
C GLY A 64 20.90 0.18 12.58
N ASP A 65 22.13 -0.10 12.21
CA ASP A 65 22.96 0.86 11.50
C ASP A 65 22.56 0.95 10.01
N LEU A 66 22.63 2.17 9.48
CA LEU A 66 22.47 2.43 8.05
C LEU A 66 23.64 1.79 7.29
N PRO A 67 23.37 0.99 6.24
CA PRO A 67 24.40 0.48 5.37
C PRO A 67 25.18 1.61 4.69
N CYS A 68 26.41 1.31 4.27
CA CYS A 68 27.25 2.28 3.57
C CYS A 68 26.62 2.80 2.28
N ASP A 69 25.81 1.94 1.62
CA ASP A 69 24.96 2.33 0.50
C ASP A 69 23.62 2.85 1.02
N ARG A 70 23.40 4.16 0.90
CA ARG A 70 22.15 4.83 1.30
C ARG A 70 20.95 4.43 0.44
N ASN A 71 21.18 3.87 -0.74
CA ASN A 71 20.12 3.42 -1.65
C ASN A 71 19.81 1.94 -1.46
N ALA A 72 20.62 1.20 -0.69
CA ALA A 72 20.35 -0.20 -0.40
C ALA A 72 19.10 -0.30 0.48
N ARG A 73 18.23 -1.24 0.12
CA ARG A 73 17.08 -1.60 0.93
C ARG A 73 17.54 -2.07 2.30
N LEU A 74 16.94 -1.53 3.34
CA LEU A 74 17.35 -1.85 4.69
C LEU A 74 16.87 -3.27 5.10
N PRO A 75 17.67 -4.02 5.88
CA PRO A 75 17.31 -5.37 6.28
C PRO A 75 16.21 -5.33 7.33
N VAL A 76 14.97 -5.55 6.89
CA VAL A 76 13.81 -5.71 7.79
C VAL A 76 13.85 -7.10 8.41
N ASN A 77 13.76 -7.13 9.73
CA ASN A 77 13.74 -8.35 10.53
C ASN A 77 12.32 -8.62 11.07
N ASN A 78 12.15 -9.77 11.73
CA ASN A 78 10.94 -10.13 12.48
C ASN A 78 9.64 -10.03 11.67
N TRP A 79 9.66 -10.48 10.41
CA TRP A 79 8.44 -10.58 9.61
C TRP A 79 7.41 -11.49 10.30
N GLY A 80 6.22 -10.96 10.48
CA GLY A 80 5.10 -11.70 11.06
C GLY A 80 3.75 -11.04 10.79
N PRO A 81 2.65 -11.72 11.16
CA PRO A 81 1.32 -11.13 11.04
C PRO A 81 1.18 -9.91 11.95
N LEU A 82 0.19 -9.07 11.65
CA LEU A 82 -0.20 -7.97 12.53
C LEU A 82 -0.54 -8.51 13.94
N PRO A 83 0.01 -7.92 15.02
CA PRO A 83 -0.22 -8.41 16.39
C PRO A 83 -1.68 -8.38 16.83
N ASN A 84 -2.45 -7.41 16.33
CA ASN A 84 -3.88 -7.31 16.59
C ASN A 84 -4.66 -8.14 15.56
N SER A 85 -5.31 -9.21 16.01
CA SER A 85 -6.07 -10.12 15.14
C SER A 85 -7.29 -9.48 14.48
N ALA A 86 -7.92 -8.49 15.12
CA ALA A 86 -9.04 -7.76 14.54
C ALA A 86 -8.57 -6.91 13.36
N ASP A 87 -7.45 -6.21 13.52
CA ASP A 87 -6.85 -5.39 12.48
C ASP A 87 -6.26 -6.25 11.35
N ALA A 88 -5.63 -7.38 11.70
CA ALA A 88 -5.09 -8.35 10.74
C ALA A 88 -6.17 -8.88 9.80
N LYS A 89 -7.36 -9.19 10.35
CA LYS A 89 -8.50 -9.59 9.53
C LYS A 89 -9.03 -8.41 8.72
N MET A 90 -9.18 -7.25 9.36
CA MET A 90 -9.79 -6.08 8.72
C MET A 90 -8.98 -5.57 7.53
N ILE A 91 -7.64 -5.59 7.59
CA ILE A 91 -6.81 -5.13 6.47
C ILE A 91 -6.93 -6.03 5.24
N GLU A 92 -7.15 -7.33 5.44
CA GLU A 92 -7.33 -8.33 4.39
C GLU A 92 -8.77 -8.40 3.86
N ASP A 93 -9.73 -7.70 4.50
CA ASP A 93 -11.07 -7.58 3.95
C ASP A 93 -11.03 -6.85 2.59
N PRO A 94 -11.89 -7.23 1.62
CA PRO A 94 -11.98 -6.54 0.33
C PRO A 94 -12.39 -5.07 0.52
N PHE A 95 -11.81 -4.21 -0.31
CA PHE A 95 -12.08 -2.77 -0.31
C PHE A 95 -12.38 -2.29 -1.74
N ARG A 96 -13.15 -1.19 -1.86
CA ARG A 96 -13.60 -0.67 -3.15
C ARG A 96 -13.09 0.74 -3.40
N PHE A 97 -12.68 0.97 -4.64
CA PHE A 97 -12.38 2.28 -5.19
C PHE A 97 -13.37 2.64 -6.27
N ASN A 98 -13.83 3.88 -6.19
CA ASN A 98 -14.64 4.53 -7.19
C ASN A 98 -13.73 5.54 -7.90
N MET A 99 -13.43 5.29 -9.17
CA MET A 99 -12.63 6.16 -10.02
C MET A 99 -13.48 7.36 -10.43
N MET A 100 -13.03 8.57 -10.09
CA MET A 100 -13.70 9.79 -10.54
C MET A 100 -13.00 10.32 -11.80
N ASP A 101 -13.81 10.66 -12.80
CA ASP A 101 -13.37 11.34 -14.03
C ASP A 101 -13.10 12.83 -13.74
N LEU A 102 -12.08 13.11 -12.92
CA LEU A 102 -11.55 14.45 -12.69
C LEU A 102 -10.24 14.62 -13.45
N PRO A 103 -9.87 15.85 -13.88
CA PRO A 103 -8.65 16.13 -14.65
C PRO A 103 -7.34 15.66 -14.00
N ARG A 104 -7.39 15.18 -12.75
CA ARG A 104 -6.25 14.76 -11.91
C ARG A 104 -6.27 13.29 -11.49
N GLY A 105 -7.22 12.48 -11.99
CA GLY A 105 -7.31 11.06 -11.62
C GLY A 105 -7.54 10.86 -10.12
N GLU A 106 -8.65 11.39 -9.61
CA GLU A 106 -9.01 11.26 -8.19
C GLU A 106 -9.80 9.95 -7.96
N PHE A 107 -9.60 9.35 -6.79
CA PHE A 107 -10.29 8.14 -6.36
C PHE A 107 -11.04 8.43 -5.07
N VAL A 108 -12.25 7.90 -4.95
CA VAL A 108 -12.96 7.82 -3.68
C VAL A 108 -12.98 6.38 -3.22
N MET A 109 -12.48 6.14 -2.01
CA MET A 109 -12.57 4.85 -1.37
C MET A 109 -13.80 4.82 -0.46
N GLU A 110 -14.54 3.72 -0.53
CA GLU A 110 -15.58 3.42 0.45
C GLU A 110 -14.91 2.95 1.75
N VAL A 111 -15.09 3.70 2.84
CA VAL A 111 -14.49 3.39 4.15
C VAL A 111 -15.57 2.86 5.07
N SER A 112 -15.32 1.72 5.69
CA SER A 112 -16.27 1.10 6.61
C SER A 112 -16.32 1.85 7.94
N THR A 113 -17.52 2.02 8.52
CA THR A 113 -17.70 2.64 9.82
C THR A 113 -17.02 1.79 10.90
N GLY A 114 -15.98 2.34 11.55
CA GLY A 114 -15.18 1.63 12.56
C GLY A 114 -13.83 1.13 12.05
N GLU A 115 -13.49 1.36 10.78
CA GLU A 115 -12.15 1.08 10.26
C GLU A 115 -11.11 2.05 10.86
N PRO A 116 -10.01 1.55 11.44
CA PRO A 116 -8.90 2.39 11.86
C PRO A 116 -8.32 3.17 10.67
N HIS A 117 -8.08 4.47 10.87
CA HIS A 117 -7.58 5.36 9.81
C HIS A 117 -6.30 4.85 9.13
N TRP A 118 -5.40 4.20 9.87
CA TRP A 118 -4.15 3.70 9.31
C TRP A 118 -4.37 2.57 8.28
N ILE A 119 -5.40 1.73 8.44
CA ILE A 119 -5.76 0.69 7.46
C ILE A 119 -6.26 1.36 6.18
N THR A 120 -7.14 2.34 6.35
CA THR A 120 -7.64 3.15 5.23
C THR A 120 -6.50 3.81 4.47
N ASP A 121 -5.51 4.36 5.18
CA ASP A 121 -4.40 5.07 4.57
C ASP A 121 -3.44 4.13 3.82
N ILE A 122 -3.22 2.90 4.31
CA ILE A 122 -2.49 1.86 3.56
C ILE A 122 -3.26 1.45 2.31
N ARG A 123 -4.58 1.25 2.39
CA ARG A 123 -5.40 0.96 1.19
C ARG A 123 -5.32 2.09 0.16
N LYS A 124 -5.32 3.35 0.63
CA LYS A 124 -5.24 4.53 -0.24
C LYS A 124 -3.88 4.62 -0.92
N SER A 125 -2.78 4.27 -0.23
CA SER A 125 -1.44 4.33 -0.82
C SER A 125 -1.32 3.42 -2.04
N VAL A 126 -1.90 2.22 -2.00
CA VAL A 126 -1.87 1.32 -3.16
C VAL A 126 -2.74 1.83 -4.30
N ALA A 127 -3.88 2.43 -4.00
CA ALA A 127 -4.74 3.06 -5.01
C ALA A 127 -4.02 4.17 -5.79
N GLN A 128 -3.14 4.92 -5.12
CA GLN A 128 -2.36 5.98 -5.76
C GLN A 128 -1.42 5.47 -6.85
N ILE A 129 -1.02 4.18 -6.83
CA ILE A 129 -0.18 3.58 -7.86
C ILE A 129 -0.88 3.59 -9.23
N PHE A 130 -2.22 3.56 -9.26
CA PHE A 130 -3.00 3.63 -10.50
C PHE A 130 -3.21 5.05 -11.05
N LYS A 131 -2.71 6.08 -10.36
CA LYS A 131 -2.70 7.45 -10.91
C LYS A 131 -1.66 7.55 -12.01
N ILE A 132 -2.07 7.31 -13.24
CA ILE A 132 -1.26 7.63 -14.42
C ILE A 132 -1.53 9.09 -14.78
N TYR A 133 -0.58 9.96 -14.49
CA TYR A 133 -0.60 11.32 -15.04
C TYR A 133 -0.34 11.23 -16.55
N PRO A 134 -1.09 11.95 -17.39
CA PRO A 134 -0.74 12.08 -18.79
C PRO A 134 0.67 12.66 -18.89
N LEU A 135 1.55 11.99 -19.63
CA LEU A 135 2.87 12.53 -19.97
C LEU A 135 2.61 13.79 -20.80
N SER A 136 2.79 14.96 -20.18
CA SER A 136 2.76 16.26 -20.84
C SER A 136 4.07 16.53 -21.57
#